data_AF-A0A0Q4XCS0-F1
#
_entry.id   AF-A0A0Q4XCS0-F1
#
_cell.length_a   1.000
_cell.length_b   1.000
_cell.length_c   1.000
_cell.angle_alpha   90.00
_cell.angle_beta   90.00
_cell.angle_gamma   90.00
#
_symmetry.space_group_name_H-M   'P 1'
#
loop_
_entity.id
_entity.type
_entity.pdbx_description
1 polymer ?
#
loop_
_entity_poly.entity_id
_entity_poly.type
_entity_poly.pdbx_seq_one_letter_code
_entity_poly.pdbx_strand_id
1 'polypeptide(L)'
;MARATGLARGTVRKYAQAESFPERAARRPEPSRLDPHLAHLEQRMPQGCENAMELWRELRDRGFAGTHRQVHRFVAEHRTRPARRAARKWLARTSSPAPDTIALSSPKQLAWFLTQPVATLPPYATAAMGRIDQDPEAARFGALAQRFATLVRTCCVDGTPPADPAGELDIWLDAARLSDIPALMTFASGRERDGTAVRAALTTSWSNDQAEGQISRLKMLKRTMYGRAGFPLLRRRVLLAA
;
A
#
# COMPACT_ATOMS: atom_id res chain seq x y z
N MET A 1 -7.20 -2.89 -32.27
CA MET A 1 -6.21 -3.11 -31.17
C MET A 1 -5.77 -1.80 -30.52
N ALA A 2 -4.89 -0.96 -31.10
CA ALA A 2 -4.35 0.23 -30.41
C ALA A 2 -5.40 1.26 -29.90
N ARG A 3 -6.46 1.55 -30.67
CA ARG A 3 -7.58 2.41 -30.21
C ARG A 3 -8.47 1.75 -29.15
N ALA A 4 -8.52 0.41 -29.12
CA ALA A 4 -9.32 -0.34 -28.16
C ALA A 4 -8.58 -0.55 -26.84
N THR A 5 -7.25 -0.64 -26.87
CA THR A 5 -6.41 -0.83 -25.67
C THR A 5 -5.85 0.48 -25.10
N GLY A 6 -6.00 1.61 -25.80
CA GLY A 6 -5.42 2.90 -25.41
C GLY A 6 -3.89 2.93 -25.43
N LEU A 7 -3.24 1.90 -25.97
CA LEU A 7 -1.78 1.77 -26.01
C LEU A 7 -1.21 2.30 -27.33
N ALA A 8 0.00 2.86 -27.26
CA ALA A 8 0.76 3.24 -28.45
C ALA A 8 0.97 2.04 -29.38
N ARG A 9 0.90 2.26 -30.70
CA ARG A 9 1.02 1.20 -31.72
C ARG A 9 2.29 0.35 -31.56
N GLY A 10 3.42 0.96 -31.19
CA GLY A 10 4.68 0.26 -30.93
C GLY A 10 4.60 -0.71 -29.75
N THR A 11 3.90 -0.33 -28.68
CA THR A 11 3.68 -1.19 -27.50
C THR A 11 2.78 -2.36 -27.84
N VAL A 12 1.70 -2.12 -28.61
CA VAL A 12 0.79 -3.18 -29.07
C VAL A 12 1.54 -4.21 -29.91
N ARG A 13 2.38 -3.76 -30.85
CA ARG A 13 3.20 -4.67 -31.66
C ARG A 13 4.19 -5.47 -30.81
N LYS A 14 4.87 -4.82 -29.87
CA LYS A 14 5.82 -5.48 -28.96
C LYS A 14 5.14 -6.56 -28.11
N TYR A 15 3.94 -6.29 -27.60
CA TYR A 15 3.21 -7.25 -26.76
C TYR A 15 2.58 -8.37 -27.59
N ALA A 16 2.11 -8.08 -28.80
CA ALA A 16 1.57 -9.10 -29.71
C ALA A 16 2.64 -10.10 -30.19
N GLN A 17 3.92 -9.71 -30.19
CA GLN A 17 5.05 -10.55 -30.58
C GLN A 17 5.79 -11.17 -29.40
N ALA A 18 5.38 -10.88 -28.16
CA ALA A 18 6.04 -11.43 -26.98
C ALA A 18 5.47 -12.81 -26.66
N GLU A 19 6.33 -13.84 -26.67
CA GLU A 19 5.96 -15.22 -26.30
C GLU A 19 5.72 -15.38 -24.78
N SER A 20 6.22 -14.44 -23.98
CA SER A 20 6.04 -14.38 -22.52
C SER A 20 5.87 -12.94 -22.04
N PHE A 21 5.42 -12.75 -20.80
CA PHE A 21 5.19 -11.42 -20.23
C PHE A 21 6.48 -10.59 -20.24
N PRO A 22 6.54 -9.47 -21.01
CA PRO A 22 7.77 -8.70 -21.14
C PRO A 22 7.94 -7.80 -19.91
N GLU A 23 8.54 -8.35 -18.85
CA GLU A 23 8.87 -7.61 -17.64
C GLU A 23 9.65 -6.33 -17.98
N ARG A 24 9.39 -5.28 -17.20
CA ARG A 24 10.05 -4.00 -17.39
C ARG A 24 11.53 -4.17 -17.07
N ALA A 25 12.36 -4.23 -18.12
CA ALA A 25 13.80 -4.28 -17.97
C ALA A 25 14.29 -3.16 -17.03
N ALA A 26 15.01 -3.55 -15.98
CA ALA A 26 15.64 -2.61 -15.08
C ALA A 26 16.60 -1.73 -15.89
N ARG A 27 16.37 -0.42 -15.89
CA ARG A 27 17.34 0.52 -16.49
C ARG A 27 18.65 0.38 -15.74
N ARG A 28 19.72 0.05 -16.46
CA ARG A 28 21.07 0.23 -15.93
C ARG A 28 21.25 1.73 -15.65
N PRO A 29 21.76 2.12 -14.47
CA PRO A 29 22.08 3.51 -14.21
C PRO A 29 23.03 3.98 -15.32
N GLU A 30 22.71 5.10 -15.96
CA GLU A 30 23.66 5.74 -16.86
C GLU A 30 24.90 6.19 -16.07
N PRO A 31 26.10 6.21 -16.70
CA PRO A 31 27.29 6.67 -16.04
C PRO A 31 27.08 8.05 -15.42
N SER A 32 27.32 8.17 -14.13
CA SER A 32 27.20 9.43 -13.41
C SER A 32 28.41 10.30 -13.71
N ARG A 33 28.24 11.62 -13.66
CA ARG A 33 29.37 12.58 -13.69
C ARG A 33 30.38 12.35 -12.56
N LEU A 34 30.00 11.59 -11.53
CA LEU A 34 30.88 11.19 -10.43
C LEU A 34 31.79 10.02 -10.78
N ASP A 35 31.46 9.21 -11.79
CA ASP A 35 32.15 7.94 -12.08
C ASP A 35 33.66 8.10 -12.30
N PRO A 36 34.14 9.12 -13.04
CA PRO A 36 35.58 9.37 -13.20
C PRO A 36 36.32 9.72 -11.91
N HIS A 37 35.59 10.10 -10.86
CA HIS A 37 36.12 10.56 -9.59
C HIS A 37 35.89 9.59 -8.43
N LEU A 38 35.26 8.43 -8.69
CA LEU A 38 34.93 7.42 -7.67
C LEU A 38 36.19 6.87 -7.00
N ALA A 39 37.25 6.57 -7.78
CA ALA A 39 38.50 6.03 -7.24
C ALA A 39 39.14 6.96 -6.19
N HIS A 40 39.05 8.28 -6.38
CA HIS A 40 39.53 9.25 -5.39
C HIS A 40 38.67 9.24 -4.13
N LEU A 41 37.35 9.20 -4.28
CA LEU A 41 36.43 9.16 -3.15
C LEU A 41 36.61 7.87 -2.34
N GLU A 42 36.69 6.71 -3.00
CA GLU A 42 36.91 5.41 -2.37
C GLU A 42 38.24 5.33 -1.61
N GLN A 43 39.27 6.03 -2.08
CA GLN A 43 40.55 6.14 -1.37
C GLN A 43 40.47 7.03 -0.11
N ARG A 44 39.67 8.11 -0.15
CA ARG A 44 39.52 9.08 0.95
C ARG A 44 38.58 8.60 2.05
N MET A 45 37.61 7.74 1.73
CA MET A 45 36.66 7.17 2.70
C MET A 45 37.34 6.41 3.87
N PRO A 46 38.28 5.48 3.67
CA PRO A 46 38.96 4.78 4.77
C PRO A 46 39.93 5.69 5.55
N GLN A 47 40.28 6.86 5.02
CA GLN A 47 41.08 7.87 5.73
C GLN A 47 40.24 8.73 6.70
N GLY A 48 38.94 8.44 6.87
CA GLY A 48 38.05 9.14 7.79
C GLY A 48 37.53 10.48 7.26
N CYS A 49 37.70 10.77 5.98
CA CYS A 49 37.21 12.00 5.35
C CYS A 49 35.69 11.91 5.09
N GLU A 50 34.86 12.15 6.12
CA GLU A 50 33.39 12.08 6.01
C GLU A 50 32.71 13.44 5.68
N ASN A 51 33.50 14.50 5.53
CA ASN A 51 33.00 15.84 5.19
C ASN A 51 32.78 15.98 3.68
N ALA A 52 31.53 15.84 3.26
CA ALA A 52 31.13 15.92 1.86
C ALA A 52 31.47 17.26 1.17
N MET A 53 31.58 18.35 1.93
CA MET A 53 31.95 19.66 1.37
C MET A 53 33.46 19.77 1.09
N GLU A 54 34.30 19.15 1.90
CA GLU A 54 35.75 19.05 1.67
C GLU A 54 36.02 18.18 0.45
N LEU A 55 35.40 17.00 0.38
CA LEU A 55 35.49 16.11 -0.77
C LEU A 55 34.98 16.78 -2.05
N TRP A 56 33.91 17.57 -2.00
CA TRP A 56 33.45 18.30 -3.16
C TRP A 56 34.44 19.37 -3.64
N ARG A 57 35.11 20.09 -2.72
CA ARG A 57 36.14 21.07 -3.07
C ARG A 57 37.34 20.39 -3.74
N GLU A 58 37.82 19.28 -3.17
CA GLU A 58 38.89 18.47 -3.77
C GLU A 58 38.53 17.97 -5.16
N LEU A 59 37.29 17.52 -5.34
CA LEU A 59 36.81 17.08 -6.66
C LEU A 59 36.71 18.24 -7.65
N ARG A 60 36.25 19.41 -7.21
CA ARG A 60 36.17 20.60 -8.05
C ARG A 60 37.55 21.02 -8.56
N ASP A 61 38.56 20.97 -7.70
CA ASP A 61 39.95 21.29 -8.07
C ASP A 61 40.55 20.26 -9.04
N ARG A 62 39.98 19.05 -9.08
CA ARG A 62 40.31 17.97 -10.03
C ARG A 62 39.43 17.97 -11.29
N GLY A 63 38.66 19.04 -11.53
CA GLY A 63 37.85 19.20 -12.74
C GLY A 63 36.43 18.63 -12.66
N PHE A 64 35.92 18.30 -11.47
CA PHE A 64 34.53 17.84 -11.32
C PHE A 64 33.54 18.97 -11.60
N ALA A 65 32.79 18.85 -12.70
CA ALA A 65 31.76 19.79 -13.12
C ALA A 65 30.37 19.53 -12.48
N GLY A 66 30.31 18.74 -11.41
CA GLY A 66 29.08 18.40 -10.72
C GLY A 66 28.82 19.24 -9.46
N THR A 67 27.65 19.06 -8.88
CA THR A 67 27.20 19.82 -7.69
C THR A 67 27.60 19.13 -6.39
N HIS A 68 27.79 19.90 -5.32
CA HIS A 68 28.06 19.37 -3.98
C HIS A 68 27.02 18.33 -3.54
N ARG A 69 25.76 18.45 -4.00
CA ARG A 69 24.68 17.50 -3.72
C ARG A 69 24.98 16.07 -4.20
N GLN A 70 25.71 15.92 -5.31
CA GLN A 70 26.08 14.60 -5.83
C GLN A 70 27.09 13.93 -4.90
N VAL A 71 28.10 14.67 -4.45
CA VAL A 71 29.09 14.19 -3.47
C VAL A 71 28.43 13.91 -2.12
N HIS A 72 27.49 14.76 -1.71
CA HIS A 72 26.74 14.58 -0.47
C HIS A 72 25.88 13.31 -0.47
N ARG A 73 25.34 12.92 -1.64
CA ARG A 73 24.61 11.66 -1.83
C ARG A 73 25.55 10.47 -1.78
N PHE A 74 26.67 10.52 -2.50
CA PHE A 74 27.71 9.48 -2.47
C PHE A 74 28.21 9.22 -1.04
N VAL A 75 28.62 10.26 -0.32
CA VAL A 75 29.09 10.12 1.07
C VAL A 75 27.99 9.59 1.99
N ALA A 76 26.72 9.95 1.76
CA ALA A 76 25.62 9.39 2.54
C ALA A 76 25.40 7.90 2.30
N GLU A 77 25.61 7.41 1.07
CA GLU A 77 25.47 5.99 0.69
C GLU A 77 26.66 5.15 1.16
N HIS A 78 27.85 5.74 1.29
CA HIS A 78 29.10 5.05 1.66
C HIS A 78 29.53 5.24 3.12
N ARG A 79 28.76 5.96 3.94
CA ARG A 79 29.04 6.12 5.38
C ARG A 79 28.85 4.82 6.13
N THR A 80 29.85 4.43 6.93
CA THR A 80 29.77 3.28 7.85
C THR A 80 28.96 3.58 9.10
N ARG A 81 28.75 4.86 9.43
CA ARG A 81 27.90 5.31 10.55
C ARG A 81 26.88 6.35 10.08
N PRO A 82 25.61 6.24 10.48
CA PRO A 82 24.63 7.26 10.17
C PRO A 82 25.02 8.59 10.83
N ALA A 83 24.91 9.69 10.08
CA ALA A 83 25.15 11.01 10.65
C ALA A 83 24.24 11.23 11.86
N ARG A 84 24.75 11.88 12.92
CA ARG A 84 24.03 12.16 14.19
C ARG A 84 22.66 12.84 14.02
N ARG A 85 22.37 13.42 12.85
CA ARG A 85 21.11 14.10 12.48
C ARG A 85 20.48 13.57 11.18
N ALA A 86 20.85 12.36 10.72
CA ALA A 86 20.21 11.76 9.56
C ALA A 86 18.75 11.42 9.89
N ALA A 87 17.80 11.98 9.14
CA ALA A 87 16.40 11.62 9.27
C ALA A 87 16.24 10.10 9.05
N ARG A 88 15.48 9.42 9.93
CA ARG A 88 15.09 8.00 9.86
C ARG A 88 14.71 7.50 8.45
N LYS A 89 14.23 8.41 7.59
CA LYS A 89 13.87 8.15 6.19
C LYS A 89 15.04 7.66 5.31
N TRP A 90 16.30 7.91 5.69
CA TRP A 90 17.49 7.50 4.93
C TRP A 90 18.25 6.32 5.56
N LEU A 91 17.81 5.82 6.72
CA LEU A 91 18.41 4.66 7.40
C LEU A 91 17.97 3.32 6.78
N ALA A 92 16.90 3.30 5.98
CA ALA A 92 16.34 2.08 5.41
C ALA A 92 16.80 1.88 3.96
N ARG A 93 18.10 1.67 3.72
CA ARG A 93 18.57 1.19 2.41
C ARG A 93 20.00 0.65 2.41
N THR A 94 20.30 -0.21 3.38
CA THR A 94 21.41 -1.16 3.27
C THR A 94 20.85 -2.55 3.55
N SER A 95 20.08 -3.08 2.61
CA SER A 95 19.82 -4.51 2.56
C SER A 95 20.69 -5.09 1.45
N SER A 96 21.76 -5.79 1.84
CA SER A 96 22.37 -6.79 0.96
C SER A 96 21.26 -7.73 0.44
N PRO A 97 21.34 -8.23 -0.81
CA PRO A 97 20.35 -9.17 -1.30
C PRO A 97 20.48 -10.45 -0.46
N ALA A 98 19.54 -10.65 0.46
CA ALA A 98 19.38 -11.90 1.17
C ALA A 98 18.90 -12.97 0.17
N PRO A 99 19.34 -14.24 0.32
CA PRO A 99 18.96 -15.31 -0.58
C PRO A 99 17.44 -15.52 -0.54
N ASP A 100 16.85 -15.72 -1.72
CA ASP A 100 15.48 -16.14 -2.08
C ASP A 100 14.49 -16.39 -0.93
N THR A 101 14.31 -15.39 -0.09
CA THR A 101 13.20 -15.35 0.86
C THR A 101 12.05 -14.81 0.03
N ILE A 102 11.08 -15.68 -0.31
CA ILE A 102 9.81 -15.23 -0.93
C ILE A 102 9.39 -13.99 -0.16
N ALA A 103 9.47 -12.83 -0.80
CA ALA A 103 9.25 -11.57 -0.10
C ALA A 103 7.82 -11.61 0.45
N LEU A 104 7.66 -11.34 1.74
CA LEU A 104 6.33 -11.18 2.32
C LEU A 104 5.56 -10.18 1.45
N SER A 105 4.32 -10.53 1.10
CA SER A 105 3.49 -9.62 0.32
C SER A 105 3.32 -8.30 1.06
N SER A 106 3.03 -7.22 0.33
CA SER A 106 2.88 -5.91 0.96
C SER A 106 1.80 -5.95 2.05
N PRO A 107 1.89 -5.09 3.09
CA PRO A 107 0.88 -5.06 4.16
C PRO A 107 -0.56 -4.92 3.64
N LYS A 108 -0.76 -4.18 2.53
CA LYS A 108 -2.07 -4.05 1.88
C LYS A 108 -2.56 -5.35 1.26
N GLN A 109 -1.67 -6.12 0.64
CA GLN A 109 -2.02 -7.43 0.07
C GLN A 109 -2.34 -8.42 1.19
N LEU A 110 -1.57 -8.44 2.27
CA LEU A 110 -1.84 -9.32 3.41
C LEU A 110 -3.18 -8.98 4.07
N ALA A 111 -3.47 -7.69 4.29
CA ALA A 111 -4.77 -7.25 4.78
C ALA A 111 -5.91 -7.65 3.84
N TRP A 112 -5.71 -7.55 2.53
CA TRP A 112 -6.69 -8.02 1.54
C TRP A 112 -6.91 -9.54 1.67
N PHE A 113 -5.85 -10.35 1.69
CA PHE A 113 -5.94 -11.81 1.79
C PHE A 113 -6.63 -12.27 3.08
N LEU A 114 -6.34 -11.61 4.21
CA LEU A 114 -7.03 -11.85 5.49
C LEU A 114 -8.55 -11.65 5.40
N THR A 115 -8.98 -10.80 4.50
CA THR A 115 -10.40 -10.53 4.28
C THR A 115 -10.95 -11.32 3.09
N GLN A 116 -10.29 -12.32 2.52
CA GLN A 116 -10.88 -13.15 1.45
C GLN A 116 -11.24 -14.55 1.96
N PRO A 117 -12.25 -15.22 1.38
CA PRO A 117 -12.51 -16.62 1.67
C PRO A 117 -11.28 -17.47 1.32
N VAL A 118 -10.85 -18.34 2.24
CA VAL A 118 -9.64 -19.16 2.09
C VAL A 118 -9.68 -20.00 0.80
N ALA A 119 -10.86 -20.49 0.41
CA ALA A 119 -11.06 -21.26 -0.82
C ALA A 119 -10.80 -20.48 -2.12
N THR A 120 -10.81 -19.15 -2.06
CA THR A 120 -10.61 -18.27 -3.24
C THR A 120 -9.20 -17.71 -3.33
N LEU A 121 -8.34 -17.98 -2.34
CA LEU A 121 -6.99 -17.46 -2.31
C LEU A 121 -6.11 -18.15 -3.37
N PRO A 122 -5.37 -17.38 -4.18
CA PRO A 122 -4.41 -17.96 -5.10
C PRO A 122 -3.25 -18.62 -4.33
N PRO A 123 -2.53 -19.62 -4.92
CA PRO A 123 -1.51 -20.40 -4.21
C PRO A 123 -0.44 -19.57 -3.51
N TYR A 124 -0.02 -18.45 -4.12
CA TYR A 124 0.97 -17.55 -3.51
C TYR A 124 0.44 -16.81 -2.28
N ALA A 125 -0.86 -16.48 -2.24
CA ALA A 125 -1.50 -15.84 -1.10
C ALA A 125 -1.66 -16.83 0.05
N THR A 126 -2.00 -18.08 -0.24
CA THR A 126 -2.06 -19.17 0.74
C THR A 126 -0.69 -19.40 1.38
N ALA A 127 0.38 -19.42 0.58
CA ALA A 127 1.75 -19.51 1.11
C ALA A 127 2.14 -18.30 1.97
N ALA A 128 1.72 -17.08 1.60
CA ALA A 128 1.96 -15.89 2.40
C ALA A 128 1.20 -15.94 3.74
N MET A 129 -0.06 -16.39 3.72
CA MET A 129 -0.88 -16.60 4.92
C MET A 129 -0.28 -17.67 5.84
N GLY A 130 0.14 -18.80 5.28
CA GLY A 130 0.79 -19.86 6.07
C GLY A 130 2.11 -19.44 6.74
N ARG A 131 2.76 -18.38 6.25
CA ARG A 131 3.89 -17.75 6.95
C ARG A 131 3.46 -16.80 8.06
N ILE A 132 2.39 -16.02 7.85
CA ILE A 132 1.82 -15.18 8.91
C ILE A 132 1.37 -16.06 10.07
N ASP A 133 0.76 -17.20 9.78
CA ASP A 133 0.22 -18.11 10.78
C ASP A 133 1.30 -18.81 11.64
N GLN A 134 2.59 -18.67 11.29
CA GLN A 134 3.70 -19.12 12.14
C GLN A 134 3.87 -18.25 13.39
N ASP A 135 3.44 -16.99 13.33
CA ASP A 135 3.41 -16.12 14.50
C ASP A 135 2.05 -16.28 15.21
N PRO A 136 2.04 -16.63 16.51
CA PRO A 136 0.80 -16.95 17.21
C PRO A 136 -0.10 -15.73 17.41
N GLU A 137 0.45 -14.52 17.51
CA GLU A 137 -0.33 -13.28 17.62
C GLU A 137 -1.00 -12.95 16.28
N ALA A 138 -0.25 -13.04 15.20
CA ALA A 138 -0.74 -12.80 13.85
C ALA A 138 -1.76 -13.85 13.40
N ALA A 139 -1.58 -15.11 13.79
CA ALA A 139 -2.57 -16.19 13.57
C ALA A 139 -3.90 -15.87 14.28
N ARG A 140 -3.85 -15.46 15.55
CA ARG A 140 -5.06 -15.03 16.30
C ARG A 140 -5.73 -13.84 15.64
N PHE A 141 -4.95 -12.84 15.23
CA PHE A 141 -5.47 -11.68 14.50
C PHE A 141 -6.17 -12.10 13.22
N GLY A 142 -5.52 -12.96 12.43
CA GLY A 142 -6.02 -13.41 11.15
C GLY A 142 -7.33 -14.19 11.28
N ALA A 143 -7.41 -15.10 12.25
CA ALA A 143 -8.63 -15.85 12.55
C ALA A 143 -9.80 -14.93 12.90
N LEU A 144 -9.58 -13.91 13.75
CA LEU A 144 -10.62 -12.95 14.11
C LEU A 144 -11.02 -12.08 12.92
N ALA A 145 -10.06 -11.59 12.12
CA ALA A 145 -10.35 -10.81 10.92
C ALA A 145 -11.17 -11.62 9.89
N GLN A 146 -10.81 -12.88 9.66
CA GLN A 146 -11.52 -13.78 8.75
C GLN A 146 -12.94 -14.09 9.24
N ARG A 147 -13.12 -14.38 10.54
CA ARG A 147 -14.45 -14.61 11.14
C ARG A 147 -15.37 -13.40 10.94
N PHE A 148 -14.88 -12.20 11.23
CA PHE A 148 -15.66 -10.97 11.03
C PHE A 148 -16.01 -10.74 9.55
N ALA A 149 -15.02 -10.84 8.66
CA ALA A 149 -15.23 -10.63 7.24
C ALA A 149 -16.20 -11.68 6.64
N THR A 150 -16.20 -12.89 7.17
CA THR A 150 -17.15 -13.95 6.81
C THR A 150 -18.56 -13.60 7.28
N LEU A 151 -18.74 -13.21 8.55
CA LEU A 151 -20.04 -12.78 9.09
C LEU A 151 -20.64 -11.63 8.26
N VAL A 152 -19.85 -10.60 7.95
CA VAL A 152 -20.32 -9.48 7.13
C VAL A 152 -20.70 -9.93 5.72
N ARG A 153 -19.89 -10.78 5.08
CA ARG A 153 -20.19 -11.27 3.73
C ARG A 153 -21.45 -12.13 3.67
N THR A 154 -21.64 -13.01 4.64
CA THR A 154 -22.80 -13.90 4.66
C THR A 154 -24.09 -13.14 4.93
N CYS A 155 -24.02 -12.03 5.67
CA CYS A 155 -25.18 -11.17 5.92
C CYS A 155 -25.45 -10.18 4.78
N CYS A 156 -24.42 -9.65 4.12
CA CYS A 156 -24.57 -8.48 3.26
C CYS A 156 -24.32 -8.70 1.77
N VAL A 157 -23.66 -9.79 1.34
CA VAL A 157 -23.21 -9.94 -0.06
C VAL A 157 -23.82 -11.19 -0.72
N ASP A 158 -23.38 -12.39 -0.34
CA ASP A 158 -23.58 -13.60 -1.17
C ASP A 158 -24.01 -14.84 -0.36
N GLY A 159 -24.35 -14.69 0.92
CA GLY A 159 -24.55 -15.84 1.82
C GLY A 159 -25.94 -16.00 2.39
N THR A 160 -26.12 -17.17 3.02
CA THR A 160 -27.22 -17.40 3.96
C THR A 160 -26.78 -16.82 5.31
N PRO A 161 -27.45 -15.78 5.84
CA PRO A 161 -27.11 -15.24 7.15
C PRO A 161 -27.28 -16.33 8.22
N PRO A 162 -26.46 -16.31 9.29
CA PRO A 162 -26.66 -17.21 10.42
C PRO A 162 -28.03 -16.95 11.07
N ALA A 163 -28.52 -17.91 11.85
CA ALA A 163 -29.83 -17.81 12.52
C ALA A 163 -29.91 -16.60 13.47
N ASP A 164 -28.79 -16.22 14.08
CA ASP A 164 -28.64 -15.02 14.90
C ASP A 164 -27.36 -14.24 14.56
N PRO A 165 -27.39 -13.35 13.56
CA PRO A 165 -26.23 -12.53 13.18
C PRO A 165 -25.78 -11.56 14.26
N ALA A 166 -26.71 -11.10 15.11
CA ALA A 166 -26.40 -10.16 16.18
C ALA A 166 -25.65 -10.86 17.32
N GLY A 167 -26.08 -12.07 17.70
CA GLY A 167 -25.36 -12.90 18.67
C GLY A 167 -23.96 -13.30 18.19
N GLU A 168 -23.81 -13.69 16.93
CA GLU A 168 -22.49 -13.98 16.33
C GLU A 168 -21.56 -12.76 16.35
N LEU A 169 -22.10 -11.55 16.12
CA LEU A 169 -21.35 -10.32 16.27
C LEU A 169 -20.89 -10.10 17.72
N ASP A 170 -21.76 -10.32 18.71
CA ASP A 170 -21.41 -10.14 20.12
C ASP A 170 -20.31 -11.12 20.56
N ILE A 171 -20.42 -12.39 20.18
CA ILE A 171 -19.39 -13.41 20.41
C ILE A 171 -18.06 -12.97 19.80
N TRP A 172 -18.10 -12.40 18.59
CA TRP A 172 -16.90 -11.90 17.93
C TRP A 172 -16.31 -10.68 18.66
N LEU A 173 -17.14 -9.74 19.10
CA LEU A 173 -16.72 -8.55 19.83
C LEU A 173 -16.05 -8.93 21.16
N ASP A 174 -16.61 -9.90 21.89
CA ASP A 174 -16.00 -10.45 23.11
C ASP A 174 -14.63 -11.07 22.83
N ALA A 175 -14.54 -11.93 21.81
CA ALA A 175 -13.29 -12.56 21.43
C ALA A 175 -12.22 -11.53 21.01
N ALA A 176 -12.62 -10.46 20.30
CA ALA A 176 -11.71 -9.39 19.90
C ALA A 176 -11.20 -8.57 21.10
N ARG A 177 -12.04 -8.32 22.12
CA ARG A 177 -11.64 -7.66 23.37
C ARG A 177 -10.65 -8.49 24.18
N LEU A 178 -10.87 -9.80 24.24
CA LEU A 178 -10.04 -10.74 25.01
C LEU A 178 -8.79 -11.22 24.26
N SER A 179 -8.51 -10.67 23.07
CA SER A 179 -7.42 -11.13 22.21
C SER A 179 -6.02 -10.64 22.60
N ASP A 180 -5.92 -9.73 23.56
CA ASP A 180 -4.71 -8.98 23.95
C ASP A 180 -4.03 -8.20 22.80
N ILE A 181 -4.73 -8.03 21.66
CA ILE A 181 -4.21 -7.30 20.49
C ILE A 181 -4.83 -5.90 20.47
N PRO A 182 -4.06 -4.82 20.75
CA PRO A 182 -4.62 -3.47 20.91
C PRO A 182 -5.42 -2.96 19.70
N ALA A 183 -5.01 -3.35 18.50
CA ALA A 183 -5.72 -2.98 17.26
C ALA A 183 -7.14 -3.58 17.19
N LEU A 184 -7.30 -4.84 17.59
CA LEU A 184 -8.61 -5.51 17.61
C LEU A 184 -9.49 -5.00 18.73
N MET A 185 -8.92 -4.77 19.91
CA MET A 185 -9.65 -4.18 21.05
C MET A 185 -10.20 -2.79 20.70
N THR A 186 -9.37 -1.94 20.07
CA THR A 186 -9.78 -0.59 19.63
C THR A 186 -10.86 -0.67 18.55
N PHE A 187 -10.73 -1.61 17.61
CA PHE A 187 -11.73 -1.83 16.57
C PHE A 187 -13.08 -2.28 17.16
N ALA A 188 -13.06 -3.28 18.05
CA ALA A 188 -14.26 -3.77 18.73
C ALA A 188 -14.96 -2.67 19.52
N SER A 189 -14.21 -1.89 20.31
CA SER A 189 -14.72 -0.74 21.05
C SER A 189 -15.34 0.34 20.15
N GLY A 190 -14.83 0.47 18.92
CA GLY A 190 -15.43 1.35 17.90
C GLY A 190 -16.76 0.80 17.40
N ARG A 191 -16.83 -0.49 17.08
CA ARG A 191 -18.06 -1.14 16.59
C ARG A 191 -19.17 -1.15 17.63
N GLU A 192 -18.84 -1.28 18.91
CA GLU A 192 -19.82 -1.23 20.00
C GLU A 192 -20.47 0.14 20.15
N ARG A 193 -19.68 1.22 20.00
CA ARG A 193 -20.23 2.58 20.00
C ARG A 193 -21.25 2.78 18.88
N ASP A 194 -21.01 2.16 17.74
CA ASP A 194 -21.92 2.15 16.58
C ASP A 194 -22.85 0.92 16.57
N GLY A 195 -23.00 0.23 17.72
CA GLY A 195 -23.55 -1.13 17.79
C GLY A 195 -24.96 -1.28 17.24
N THR A 196 -25.82 -0.28 17.41
CA THR A 196 -27.19 -0.30 16.83
C THR A 196 -27.15 -0.31 15.30
N ALA A 197 -26.30 0.52 14.70
CA ALA A 197 -26.13 0.60 13.26
C ALA A 197 -25.46 -0.67 12.70
N VAL A 198 -24.44 -1.20 13.40
CA VAL A 198 -23.74 -2.41 12.96
C VAL A 198 -24.66 -3.63 13.03
N ARG A 199 -25.45 -3.79 14.10
CA ARG A 199 -26.44 -4.87 14.21
C ARG A 199 -27.49 -4.76 13.11
N ALA A 200 -28.03 -3.56 12.89
CA ALA A 200 -29.00 -3.33 11.81
C ALA A 200 -28.42 -3.69 10.44
N ALA A 201 -27.15 -3.35 10.18
CA ALA A 201 -26.48 -3.70 8.93
C ALA A 201 -26.34 -5.22 8.71
N LEU A 202 -26.30 -6.02 9.77
CA LEU A 202 -26.20 -7.49 9.68
C LEU A 202 -27.58 -8.18 9.65
N THR A 203 -28.60 -7.59 10.27
CA THR A 203 -29.92 -8.24 10.42
C THR A 203 -30.97 -7.74 9.45
N THR A 204 -30.77 -6.57 8.84
CA THR A 204 -31.73 -5.99 7.89
C THR A 204 -31.24 -6.07 6.46
N SER A 205 -32.18 -6.23 5.53
CA SER A 205 -31.91 -6.19 4.09
C SER A 205 -31.81 -4.77 3.53
N TRP A 206 -32.01 -3.75 4.35
CA TRP A 206 -32.02 -2.36 3.94
C TRP A 206 -30.64 -1.73 4.11
N SER A 207 -30.09 -1.17 3.04
CA SER A 207 -28.86 -0.39 3.09
C SER A 207 -29.08 1.05 2.63
N ASN A 208 -28.29 1.97 3.18
CA ASN A 208 -28.25 3.36 2.73
C ASN A 208 -27.36 3.55 1.50
N ASP A 209 -26.75 2.49 0.96
CA ASP A 209 -25.73 2.59 -0.09
C ASP A 209 -26.24 3.30 -1.34
N GLN A 210 -27.49 3.03 -1.74
CA GLN A 210 -28.08 3.70 -2.89
C GLN A 210 -28.22 5.21 -2.65
N ALA A 211 -28.69 5.61 -1.47
CA ALA A 211 -28.80 7.02 -1.09
C ALA A 211 -27.41 7.68 -1.00
N GLU A 212 -26.45 7.01 -0.38
CA GLU A 212 -25.06 7.47 -0.30
C GLU A 212 -24.39 7.59 -1.68
N GLY A 213 -24.70 6.67 -2.60
CA GLY A 213 -24.26 6.71 -3.99
C GLY A 213 -24.78 7.94 -4.71
N GLN A 214 -26.08 8.24 -4.58
CA GLN A 214 -26.68 9.47 -5.15
C GLN A 214 -26.09 10.73 -4.52
N ILE A 215 -25.89 10.75 -3.19
CA ILE A 215 -25.26 11.87 -2.48
C ILE A 215 -23.81 12.06 -2.96
N SER A 216 -23.07 10.97 -3.17
CA SER A 216 -21.68 11.02 -3.66
C SER A 216 -21.61 11.54 -5.09
N ARG A 217 -22.53 11.12 -5.96
CA ARG A 217 -22.69 11.65 -7.32
C ARG A 217 -23.00 13.14 -7.30
N LEU A 218 -23.93 13.57 -6.45
CA LEU A 218 -24.27 14.98 -6.25
C LEU A 218 -23.05 15.78 -5.75
N LYS A 219 -22.34 15.27 -4.75
CA LYS A 219 -21.12 15.89 -4.20
C LYS A 219 -20.04 16.03 -5.27
N MET A 220 -19.84 15.01 -6.11
CA MET A 220 -18.92 15.05 -7.25
C MET A 220 -19.32 16.17 -8.22
N LEU A 221 -20.58 16.21 -8.65
CA LEU A 221 -21.08 17.22 -9.57
C LEU A 221 -20.96 18.65 -9.01
N LYS A 222 -21.23 18.82 -7.71
CA LYS A 222 -21.00 20.10 -7.03
C LYS A 222 -19.52 20.49 -7.00
N ARG A 223 -18.62 19.52 -6.76
CA ARG A 223 -17.16 19.73 -6.74
C ARG A 223 -16.59 20.05 -8.12
N THR A 224 -17.08 19.43 -9.20
CA THR A 224 -16.64 19.77 -10.58
C THR A 224 -17.06 21.18 -10.99
N MET A 225 -18.04 21.77 -10.30
CA MET A 225 -18.48 23.15 -10.48
C MET A 225 -17.91 24.11 -9.43
N TYR A 226 -16.84 23.72 -8.73
CA TYR A 226 -16.18 24.51 -7.69
C TYR A 226 -17.14 24.99 -6.58
N GLY A 227 -18.21 24.23 -6.31
CA GLY A 227 -19.23 24.59 -5.33
C GLY A 227 -20.17 25.72 -5.72
N ARG A 228 -20.04 26.29 -6.93
CA ARG A 228 -20.80 27.48 -7.38
C ARG A 228 -22.18 27.17 -7.97
N ALA A 229 -22.56 25.90 -8.01
CA ALA A 229 -23.86 25.50 -8.53
C ALA A 229 -24.94 25.61 -7.45
N GLY A 230 -25.88 26.55 -7.63
CA GLY A 230 -27.11 26.62 -6.84
C GLY A 230 -28.04 25.45 -7.14
N PHE A 231 -29.06 25.25 -6.29
CA PHE A 231 -29.99 24.13 -6.41
C PHE A 231 -30.63 23.96 -7.80
N PRO A 232 -31.10 25.02 -8.51
CA PRO A 232 -31.70 24.86 -9.83
C PRO A 232 -30.74 24.24 -10.86
N LEU A 233 -29.47 24.65 -10.84
CA LEU A 233 -28.43 24.16 -11.75
C LEU A 233 -28.00 22.74 -11.40
N LEU A 234 -27.87 22.43 -10.10
CA LEU A 234 -27.59 21.07 -9.63
C LEU A 234 -28.71 20.10 -10.04
N ARG A 235 -29.98 20.47 -9.79
CA ARG A 235 -31.14 19.66 -10.17
C ARG A 235 -31.13 19.34 -11.67
N ARG A 236 -30.91 20.36 -12.51
CA ARG A 236 -30.89 20.20 -13.97
C ARG A 236 -29.77 19.27 -14.42
N ARG A 237 -28.56 19.42 -13.87
CA ARG A 237 -27.41 18.56 -14.22
C ARG A 237 -27.54 17.13 -13.71
N VAL A 238 -28.17 16.90 -12.56
CA VAL A 238 -28.44 15.53 -12.06
C VAL A 238 -29.47 14.84 -12.94
N LEU A 239 -30.60 15.51 -13.23
CA LEU A 239 -31.67 14.94 -14.06
C LEU A 239 -31.25 14.69 -15.51
N LEU A 240 -30.36 15.50 -16.07
CA LEU A 240 -29.84 15.34 -17.44
C LEU A 240 -28.65 14.37 -17.55
N ALA A 241 -28.07 13.94 -16.43
CA ALA A 241 -26.96 12.99 -16.44
C ALA A 241 -27.40 11.55 -16.09
N ALA A 242 -28.63 11.36 -15.61
CA ALA A 242 -29.24 10.06 -15.33
C ALA A 242 -29.58 9.34 -16.65
#